data_AF-A0A2D4IIM4-F1
#
_entry.id   AF-A0A2D4IIM4-F1
#
_cell.length_a   1.000
_cell.length_b   1.000
_cell.length_c   1.000
_cell.angle_alpha   90.00
_cell.angle_beta   90.00
_cell.angle_gamma   90.00
#
_symmetry.space_group_name_H-M   'P 1'
#
loop_
_entity.id
_entity.type
_entity.pdbx_description
1 polymer ?
#
loop_
_entity_poly.entity_id
_entity_poly.type
_entity_poly.pdbx_seq_one_letter_code
_entity_poly.pdbx_strand_id
1 'polypeptide(L)'
;SGKKSGGICDNCKHNTEGFRCQRCKPGFYRDRAKSMTSPDICKPCSCHPMGSLNITLNQAQKCHPKTGFCYCKPGVAGPKCDWCLLGYWGFGENGCQPCACARDCNKHTGECLHSYDNSAFLNIPIGGRIPDFLQTSANESENEWQWNDRKQGFSALRYPEKCVCKERILGSVSNFCQMKYAYVLRAKVLSAHDKGTHAEVIVKIKKVLKSGKVKITRNNRSIYPDSWTNRGCTCPILNPGIDYLIAGQEDARTNRLLVNMNSLVKPWKAHWGKFVADILRTGCK
;
A
#
# COMPACT_ATOMS: atom_id res chain seq x y z
N SER A 1 -2.69 -15.78 50.34
CA SER A 1 -3.94 -15.13 49.89
C SER A 1 -3.59 -14.00 48.93
N GLY A 2 -3.76 -14.21 47.62
CA GLY A 2 -3.33 -13.28 46.57
C GLY A 2 -4.33 -12.13 46.39
N LYS A 3 -4.06 -10.98 47.03
CA LYS A 3 -4.85 -9.76 46.81
C LYS A 3 -4.52 -9.15 45.45
N LYS A 4 -5.25 -9.52 44.40
CA LYS A 4 -5.26 -8.75 43.14
C LYS A 4 -6.08 -7.47 43.39
N SER A 5 -5.41 -6.31 43.37
CA SER A 5 -6.05 -5.00 43.50
C SER A 5 -7.04 -4.75 42.35
N GLY A 6 -8.32 -4.52 42.70
CA GLY A 6 -9.45 -4.36 41.78
C GLY A 6 -10.04 -2.95 41.74
N GLY A 7 -9.25 -1.91 42.07
CA GLY A 7 -9.73 -0.53 42.05
C GLY A 7 -10.10 -0.06 40.64
N ILE A 8 -11.24 0.63 40.53
CA ILE A 8 -11.71 1.34 39.33
C ILE A 8 -11.51 2.84 39.56
N CYS A 9 -10.93 3.53 38.58
CA CYS A 9 -10.77 4.99 38.64
C CYS A 9 -12.09 5.69 38.32
N ASP A 10 -12.57 6.52 39.25
CA ASP A 10 -13.71 7.41 39.02
C ASP A 10 -13.24 8.77 38.48
N ASN A 11 -14.08 9.41 37.66
CA ASN A 11 -13.85 10.75 37.10
C ASN A 11 -12.50 10.95 36.38
N CYS A 12 -12.25 10.13 35.36
CA CYS A 12 -11.08 10.26 34.49
C CYS A 12 -10.92 11.67 33.89
N LYS A 13 -9.77 12.30 34.17
CA LYS A 13 -9.37 13.63 33.66
C LYS A 13 -8.71 13.54 32.27
N HIS A 14 -8.36 14.67 31.66
CA HIS A 14 -7.57 14.74 30.42
C HIS A 14 -8.20 14.02 29.21
N ASN A 15 -9.53 14.02 29.12
CA ASN A 15 -10.30 13.30 28.09
C ASN A 15 -9.98 11.79 28.00
N THR A 16 -9.61 11.19 29.13
CA THR A 16 -9.40 9.75 29.25
C THR A 16 -10.65 9.03 29.76
N GLU A 17 -10.71 7.73 29.55
CA GLU A 17 -11.77 6.83 30.00
C GLU A 17 -11.23 5.41 30.24
N GLY A 18 -12.10 4.53 30.73
CA GLY A 18 -11.80 3.15 31.06
C GLY A 18 -11.47 2.95 32.53
N PHE A 19 -11.41 1.70 32.98
CA PHE A 19 -11.25 1.34 34.40
C PHE A 19 -10.01 1.93 35.08
N ARG A 20 -8.99 2.30 34.30
CA ARG A 20 -7.75 2.91 34.77
C ARG A 20 -7.43 4.20 34.02
N CYS A 21 -8.45 4.84 33.44
CA CYS A 21 -8.27 6.03 32.60
C CYS A 21 -7.22 5.82 31.49
N GLN A 22 -7.12 4.60 30.97
CA GLN A 22 -6.00 4.15 30.15
C GLN A 22 -6.17 4.45 28.66
N ARG A 23 -7.36 4.87 28.23
CA ARG A 23 -7.66 5.16 26.81
C ARG A 23 -8.31 6.52 26.68
N CYS A 24 -8.27 7.11 25.49
CA CYS A 24 -8.95 8.37 25.22
C CYS A 24 -10.45 8.16 24.98
N LYS A 25 -11.26 9.14 25.39
CA LYS A 25 -12.69 9.19 25.10
C LYS A 25 -12.95 9.18 23.59
N PRO A 26 -14.11 8.70 23.11
CA PRO A 26 -14.53 8.84 21.72
C PRO A 26 -14.40 10.29 21.22
N GLY A 27 -13.88 10.46 20.00
CA GLY A 27 -13.57 11.78 19.46
C GLY A 27 -12.19 12.32 19.86
N PHE A 28 -11.40 11.56 20.61
CA PHE A 28 -10.01 11.87 20.95
C PHE A 28 -9.08 10.70 20.59
N TYR A 29 -7.82 11.01 20.36
CA TYR A 29 -6.75 10.04 20.10
C TYR A 29 -5.52 10.33 20.94
N ARG A 30 -4.72 9.29 21.19
CA ARG A 30 -3.50 9.40 21.99
C ARG A 30 -2.39 10.13 21.24
N ASP A 31 -1.85 11.19 21.85
CA ASP A 31 -0.60 11.79 21.44
C ASP A 31 0.59 11.02 22.03
N ARG A 32 1.33 10.29 21.20
CA ARG A 32 2.48 9.49 21.66
C ARG A 32 3.70 10.32 22.03
N ALA A 33 3.76 11.57 21.60
CA ALA A 33 4.86 12.46 21.97
C ALA A 33 4.73 12.97 23.42
N LYS A 34 3.55 12.80 24.04
CA LYS A 34 3.27 13.27 25.40
C LYS A 34 3.25 12.12 26.41
N SER A 35 3.66 12.44 27.64
CA SER A 35 3.58 11.52 28.78
C SER A 35 2.13 11.20 29.15
N MET A 36 1.89 10.02 29.74
CA MET A 36 0.58 9.57 30.25
C MET A 36 -0.09 10.56 31.20
N THR A 37 0.70 11.30 31.97
CA THR A 37 0.21 12.26 32.97
C THR A 37 -0.10 13.63 32.37
N SER A 38 0.28 13.86 31.10
CA SER A 38 0.07 15.15 30.45
C SER A 38 -1.42 15.47 30.30
N PRO A 39 -1.85 16.71 30.56
CA PRO A 39 -3.22 17.15 30.34
C PRO A 39 -3.70 16.99 28.89
N ASP A 40 -2.76 17.03 27.93
CA ASP A 40 -3.02 16.98 26.50
C ASP A 40 -2.73 15.60 25.89
N ILE A 41 -2.67 14.55 26.71
CA ILE A 41 -2.39 13.18 26.24
C ILE A 41 -3.43 12.70 25.21
N CYS A 42 -4.66 13.20 25.32
CA CYS A 42 -5.75 12.92 24.39
C CYS A 42 -6.07 14.16 23.57
N LYS A 43 -5.69 14.13 22.29
CA LYS A 43 -5.97 15.20 21.32
C LYS A 43 -7.30 14.97 20.60
N PRO A 44 -8.09 16.03 20.34
CA PRO A 44 -9.36 15.89 19.63
C PRO A 44 -9.13 15.49 18.17
N CYS A 45 -10.04 14.67 17.64
CA CYS A 45 -10.10 14.36 16.22
C CYS A 45 -10.44 15.63 15.42
N SER A 46 -9.76 15.85 14.29
CA SER A 46 -9.96 17.01 13.40
C SER A 46 -10.39 16.54 12.01
N CYS A 47 -11.52 15.83 11.95
CA CYS A 47 -12.03 15.21 10.73
C CYS A 47 -12.84 16.19 9.89
N HIS A 48 -12.61 16.21 8.57
CA HIS A 48 -13.34 17.05 7.63
C HIS A 48 -14.78 16.54 7.50
N PRO A 49 -15.80 17.36 7.77
CA PRO A 49 -17.19 16.90 7.87
C PRO A 49 -17.72 16.32 6.56
N MET A 50 -17.37 16.91 5.41
CA MET A 50 -17.83 16.41 4.11
C MET A 50 -17.14 15.13 3.66
N GLY A 51 -15.83 14.97 3.95
CA GLY A 51 -15.03 13.86 3.45
C GLY A 51 -14.94 12.68 4.40
N SER A 52 -15.40 12.83 5.64
CA SER A 52 -15.42 11.77 6.65
C SER A 52 -16.76 11.05 6.68
N LEU A 53 -16.76 9.75 6.99
CA LEU A 53 -17.96 8.95 7.19
C LEU A 53 -18.70 9.42 8.44
N ASN A 54 -20.01 9.65 8.32
CA ASN A 54 -20.86 9.99 9.45
C ASN A 54 -21.30 8.69 10.14
N ILE A 55 -20.49 8.18 11.06
CA ILE A 55 -20.79 6.93 11.77
C ILE A 55 -21.76 7.23 12.92
N THR A 56 -23.05 7.40 12.63
CA THR A 56 -24.10 7.59 13.65
C THR A 56 -24.61 6.25 14.17
N LEU A 57 -23.80 5.54 14.96
CA LEU A 57 -24.26 4.39 15.75
C LEU A 57 -23.57 4.41 17.13
N ASN A 58 -24.27 4.97 18.11
CA ASN A 58 -24.16 4.75 19.57
C ASN A 58 -22.80 4.84 20.30
N GLN A 59 -21.74 5.37 19.67
CA GLN A 59 -20.57 6.06 20.24
C GLN A 59 -19.59 6.24 19.08
N ALA A 60 -19.86 7.25 18.25
CA ALA A 60 -19.17 7.48 16.99
C ALA A 60 -17.69 7.79 17.22
N GLN A 61 -16.83 6.78 17.11
CA GLN A 61 -15.39 6.98 17.07
C GLN A 61 -15.03 7.73 15.77
N LYS A 62 -15.01 9.07 15.84
CA LYS A 62 -14.77 9.95 14.68
C LYS A 62 -13.43 9.68 13.99
N CYS A 63 -12.43 9.28 14.76
CA CYS A 63 -11.11 8.93 14.27
C CYS A 63 -10.49 7.78 15.07
N HIS A 64 -9.48 7.15 14.50
CA HIS A 64 -8.80 6.01 15.11
C HIS A 64 -8.07 6.42 16.41
N PRO A 65 -8.27 5.73 17.55
CA PRO A 65 -7.88 6.19 18.89
C PRO A 65 -6.37 6.25 19.13
N LYS A 66 -5.58 5.56 18.30
CA LYS A 66 -4.10 5.54 18.43
C LYS A 66 -3.39 6.48 17.47
N THR A 67 -4.03 6.87 16.36
CA THR A 67 -3.37 7.59 15.27
C THR A 67 -4.02 8.94 14.97
N GLY A 68 -5.29 9.13 15.32
CA GLY A 68 -6.04 10.34 15.01
C GLY A 68 -6.59 10.40 13.59
N PHE A 69 -6.44 9.34 12.80
CA PHE A 69 -6.88 9.33 11.40
C PHE A 69 -8.38 9.09 11.28
N CYS A 70 -8.99 9.91 10.45
CA CYS A 70 -10.41 9.92 10.20
C CYS A 70 -10.79 8.81 9.21
N TYR A 71 -12.02 8.32 9.34
CA TYR A 71 -12.57 7.33 8.43
C TYR A 71 -13.15 8.05 7.21
N CYS A 72 -12.48 7.97 6.06
CA CYS A 72 -12.83 8.75 4.88
C CYS A 72 -13.88 8.07 3.99
N LYS A 73 -14.66 8.90 3.28
CA LYS A 73 -15.58 8.48 2.23
C LYS A 73 -14.81 7.95 1.00
N PRO A 74 -15.49 7.22 0.09
CA PRO A 74 -14.85 6.71 -1.13
C PRO A 74 -14.14 7.80 -1.92
N GLY A 75 -12.93 7.52 -2.42
CA GLY A 75 -12.14 8.47 -3.20
C GLY A 75 -11.53 9.64 -2.42
N VAL A 76 -11.80 9.77 -1.12
CA VAL A 76 -11.25 10.80 -0.22
C VAL A 76 -10.17 10.20 0.67
N ALA A 77 -9.13 10.96 0.99
CA ALA A 77 -8.13 10.54 1.97
C ALA A 77 -7.44 11.73 2.65
N GLY A 78 -6.21 11.58 3.12
CA GLY A 78 -5.60 12.47 4.10
C GLY A 78 -5.95 12.08 5.52
N PRO A 79 -5.16 12.50 6.52
CA PRO A 79 -5.40 12.17 7.93
C PRO A 79 -6.75 12.74 8.43
N LYS A 80 -7.25 13.77 7.75
CA LYS A 80 -8.49 14.49 8.06
C LYS A 80 -9.58 14.30 7.01
N CYS A 81 -9.37 13.52 5.95
CA CYS A 81 -10.34 13.35 4.86
C CYS A 81 -10.69 14.64 4.09
N ASP A 82 -9.68 15.45 3.76
CA ASP A 82 -9.82 16.83 3.28
C ASP A 82 -9.46 17.05 1.79
N TRP A 83 -9.21 15.97 1.04
CA TRP A 83 -8.80 16.02 -0.37
C TRP A 83 -9.11 14.67 -1.07
N CYS A 84 -9.12 14.65 -2.41
CA CYS A 84 -9.32 13.45 -3.23
C CYS A 84 -8.05 12.64 -3.51
N LEU A 85 -8.13 11.31 -3.45
CA LEU A 85 -7.06 10.39 -3.84
C LEU A 85 -6.54 10.71 -5.26
N LEU A 86 -5.29 10.31 -5.54
CA LEU A 86 -4.76 10.30 -6.90
C LEU A 86 -5.66 9.45 -7.82
N GLY A 87 -5.95 9.94 -9.03
CA GLY A 87 -6.92 9.31 -9.92
C GLY A 87 -8.39 9.53 -9.51
N TYR A 88 -8.67 10.42 -8.56
CA TYR A 88 -10.02 10.86 -8.19
C TYR A 88 -10.14 12.40 -8.21
N TRP A 89 -11.35 12.89 -8.46
CA TRP A 89 -11.64 14.31 -8.57
C TRP A 89 -13.03 14.66 -8.00
N GLY A 90 -13.31 15.95 -7.88
CA GLY A 90 -14.64 16.44 -7.50
C GLY A 90 -14.98 16.15 -6.04
N PHE A 91 -14.19 16.68 -5.09
CA PHE A 91 -14.45 16.53 -3.66
C PHE A 91 -15.84 17.07 -3.30
N GLY A 92 -16.70 16.22 -2.73
CA GLY A 92 -18.07 16.58 -2.36
C GLY A 92 -18.66 15.71 -1.27
N GLU A 93 -19.98 15.82 -1.08
CA GLU A 93 -20.70 15.10 -0.02
C GLU A 93 -20.66 13.58 -0.17
N ASN A 94 -20.52 13.06 -1.39
CA ASN A 94 -20.41 11.63 -1.66
C ASN A 94 -18.96 11.12 -1.73
N GLY A 95 -17.99 11.96 -1.38
CA GLY A 95 -16.57 11.67 -1.52
C GLY A 95 -16.00 12.24 -2.81
N CYS A 96 -15.16 11.48 -3.50
CA CYS A 96 -14.60 11.87 -4.81
C CYS A 96 -14.90 10.83 -5.88
N GLN A 97 -15.01 11.28 -7.12
CA GLN A 97 -15.31 10.46 -8.29
C GLN A 97 -14.03 9.99 -8.97
N PRO A 98 -13.97 8.74 -9.50
CA PRO A 98 -12.81 8.28 -10.23
C PRO A 98 -12.65 9.06 -11.54
N CYS A 99 -11.41 9.31 -11.95
CA CYS A 99 -11.10 9.88 -13.26
C CYS A 99 -11.54 8.92 -14.38
N ALA A 100 -12.11 9.45 -15.46
CA ALA A 100 -12.42 8.68 -16.68
C ALA A 100 -11.19 8.44 -17.60
N CYS A 101 -10.01 8.89 -17.15
CA CYS A 101 -8.77 8.91 -17.93
C CYS A 101 -7.91 7.67 -17.69
N ALA A 102 -7.05 7.33 -18.65
CA ALA A 102 -6.15 6.17 -18.52
C ALA A 102 -4.99 6.37 -17.51
N ARG A 103 -4.70 7.62 -17.11
CA ARG A 103 -3.62 7.95 -16.17
C ARG A 103 -4.12 8.74 -14.97
N ASP A 104 -4.08 10.06 -15.04
CA ASP A 104 -4.45 10.96 -13.95
C ASP A 104 -5.31 12.10 -14.49
N CYS A 105 -6.05 12.74 -13.60
CA CYS A 105 -6.89 13.88 -13.93
C CYS A 105 -6.75 15.00 -12.91
N ASN A 106 -7.16 16.20 -13.31
CA ASN A 106 -7.20 17.34 -12.41
C ASN A 106 -8.20 17.07 -11.27
N LYS A 107 -7.73 17.15 -10.03
CA LYS A 107 -8.51 16.91 -8.80
C LYS A 107 -9.78 17.77 -8.64
N HIS A 108 -9.86 18.91 -9.32
CA HIS A 108 -11.01 19.82 -9.26
C HIS A 108 -11.89 19.72 -10.50
N THR A 109 -11.31 19.68 -11.69
CA THR A 109 -12.07 19.73 -12.96
C THR A 109 -12.35 18.35 -13.57
N GLY A 110 -11.60 17.31 -13.18
CA GLY A 110 -11.71 15.97 -13.77
C GLY A 110 -11.06 15.84 -15.15
N GLU A 111 -10.47 16.91 -15.67
CA GLU A 111 -9.83 16.92 -16.99
C GLU A 111 -8.57 16.05 -17.00
N CYS A 112 -8.42 15.25 -18.05
CA CYS A 112 -7.28 14.37 -18.20
C CYS A 112 -5.98 15.18 -18.33
N LEU A 113 -4.98 14.82 -17.54
CA LEU A 113 -3.65 15.38 -17.68
C LEU A 113 -2.97 14.70 -18.87
N HIS A 114 -3.01 15.35 -20.04
CA HIS A 114 -2.32 14.89 -21.23
C HIS A 114 -0.81 15.03 -21.03
N SER A 115 -0.11 13.90 -20.97
CA SER A 115 1.35 13.87 -21.05
C SER A 115 1.75 14.10 -22.51
N TYR A 116 1.75 15.36 -22.92
CA TYR A 116 2.51 15.82 -24.07
C TYR A 116 3.33 17.02 -23.63
N ASP A 117 4.59 16.75 -23.22
CA ASP A 117 5.67 17.44 -23.91
C ASP A 117 6.98 16.61 -23.88
N ASN A 118 7.42 16.25 -25.07
CA ASN A 118 8.83 15.99 -25.35
C ASN A 118 9.43 17.36 -25.66
N SER A 119 10.11 18.00 -24.70
CA SER A 119 11.38 18.72 -24.90
C SER A 119 11.70 19.73 -23.79
N ALA A 120 12.59 19.33 -22.88
CA ALA A 120 13.63 20.23 -22.38
C ALA A 120 14.94 19.45 -22.33
N PHE A 121 15.74 19.74 -23.36
CA PHE A 121 17.10 19.32 -23.68
C PHE A 121 18.01 18.97 -22.50
N LEU A 122 18.53 17.74 -22.50
CA LEU A 122 19.92 17.46 -22.13
C LEU A 122 20.57 16.80 -23.34
N ASN A 123 21.02 17.62 -24.29
CA ASN A 123 21.97 17.18 -25.31
C ASN A 123 23.31 16.92 -24.60
N ILE A 124 23.55 15.69 -24.17
CA ILE A 124 24.86 15.26 -23.71
C ILE A 124 25.59 14.71 -24.93
N PRO A 125 26.60 15.41 -25.48
CA PRO A 125 27.44 14.82 -26.51
C PRO A 125 28.26 13.67 -25.91
N ILE A 126 28.24 12.53 -26.59
CA ILE A 126 29.01 11.34 -26.23
C ILE A 126 30.49 11.65 -26.48
N GLY A 127 31.28 11.85 -25.42
CA GLY A 127 32.76 11.86 -25.52
C GLY A 127 33.56 12.91 -24.73
N GLY A 128 32.98 13.74 -23.86
CA GLY A 128 33.73 14.77 -23.10
C GLY A 128 33.90 14.48 -21.61
N ARG A 129 35.08 14.81 -21.04
CA ARG A 129 35.37 14.77 -19.58
C ARG A 129 34.51 15.78 -18.81
N ILE A 130 33.97 15.36 -17.68
CA ILE A 130 33.30 16.22 -16.67
C ILE A 130 34.35 17.18 -16.09
N PRO A 131 34.18 18.52 -16.16
CA PRO A 131 35.02 19.43 -15.40
C PRO A 131 34.51 19.55 -13.96
N ASP A 132 35.42 19.37 -13.01
CA ASP A 132 35.26 19.81 -11.63
C ASP A 132 35.03 21.33 -11.59
N PHE A 133 34.00 21.78 -10.86
CA PHE A 133 33.99 23.13 -10.31
C PHE A 133 33.57 23.11 -8.84
N LEU A 134 34.56 23.46 -8.03
CA LEU A 134 34.54 23.65 -6.59
C LEU A 134 33.92 25.00 -6.20
N GLN A 135 33.27 24.96 -5.04
CA GLN A 135 33.29 25.94 -3.94
C GLN A 135 32.67 27.32 -4.13
N THR A 136 31.62 27.56 -3.34
CA THR A 136 31.47 28.84 -2.64
C THR A 136 31.31 28.59 -1.14
N SER A 137 32.37 28.98 -0.43
CA SER A 137 32.50 29.40 0.98
C SER A 137 31.61 28.75 2.06
N ALA A 138 32.28 28.03 2.97
CA ALA A 138 31.84 27.85 4.34
C ALA A 138 31.83 29.21 5.05
N ASN A 139 30.67 29.62 5.57
CA ASN A 139 30.53 30.55 6.70
C ASN A 139 29.24 30.21 7.46
N GLU A 140 29.46 29.74 8.69
CA GLU A 140 28.65 29.89 9.91
C GLU A 140 27.21 29.33 10.04
N SER A 141 27.05 28.68 11.19
CA SER A 141 25.83 28.33 11.94
C SER A 141 25.07 27.05 11.55
N GLU A 142 25.10 26.12 12.48
CA GLU A 142 24.16 25.01 12.62
C GLU A 142 22.72 25.52 12.47
N ASN A 143 22.07 25.14 11.37
CA ASN A 143 20.61 25.04 11.34
C ASN A 143 20.26 23.65 10.83
N GLU A 144 19.98 22.81 11.81
CA GLU A 144 19.18 21.60 11.76
C GLU A 144 18.09 21.75 10.67
N TRP A 145 18.14 20.91 9.63
CA TRP A 145 17.13 20.93 8.57
C TRP A 145 15.80 20.44 9.15
N GLN A 146 15.03 21.37 9.74
CA GLN A 146 13.64 21.15 10.09
C GLN A 146 12.84 20.95 8.80
N TRP A 147 12.60 19.68 8.46
CA TRP A 147 11.60 19.30 7.47
C TRP A 147 10.23 19.79 7.92
N ASN A 148 9.84 20.98 7.46
CA ASN A 148 8.47 21.49 7.53
C ASN A 148 7.62 20.73 6.50
N ASP A 149 7.29 19.49 6.83
CA ASP A 149 6.52 18.58 5.98
C ASP A 149 5.02 18.90 6.05
N ARG A 150 4.59 19.90 5.25
CA ARG A 150 3.18 20.29 5.07
C ARG A 150 2.66 20.19 3.65
N LYS A 151 3.42 19.65 2.70
CA LYS A 151 2.97 19.52 1.32
C LYS A 151 3.57 18.30 0.63
N GLN A 152 2.98 17.12 0.83
CA GLN A 152 2.97 16.09 -0.21
C GLN A 152 1.86 15.08 -0.03
N GLY A 153 1.37 14.63 -1.19
CA GLY A 153 0.13 13.92 -1.44
C GLY A 153 -0.17 12.72 -0.55
N PHE A 154 -1.41 12.26 -0.68
CA PHE A 154 -1.85 10.90 -0.36
C PHE A 154 -0.71 9.92 -0.42
N SER A 155 -0.25 9.54 0.76
CA SER A 155 0.70 8.46 0.87
C SER A 155 0.04 7.40 1.73
N ALA A 156 0.06 6.18 1.20
CA ALA A 156 -0.04 4.92 1.92
C ALA A 156 1.03 4.76 3.02
N LEU A 157 1.52 5.84 3.64
CA LEU A 157 2.67 5.88 4.54
C LEU A 157 2.33 6.21 5.99
N ARG A 158 1.06 6.40 6.34
CA ARG A 158 0.66 6.38 7.75
C ARG A 158 -0.60 5.55 7.94
N TYR A 159 -0.44 4.23 7.88
CA TYR A 159 -1.08 3.31 8.82
C TYR A 159 0.05 2.48 9.46
N PRO A 160 -0.11 2.09 10.73
CA PRO A 160 0.98 1.77 11.62
C PRO A 160 1.67 0.49 11.14
N GLU A 161 2.99 0.56 11.06
CA GLU A 161 3.91 -0.52 10.67
C GLU A 161 3.86 -0.82 9.16
N LYS A 162 5.01 -0.69 8.49
CA LYS A 162 5.23 -1.05 7.08
C LYS A 162 4.50 -2.36 6.78
N CYS A 163 3.78 -2.45 5.66
CA CYS A 163 3.20 -3.73 5.26
C CYS A 163 4.32 -4.75 5.00
N VAL A 164 4.56 -5.60 5.99
CA VAL A 164 5.56 -6.66 5.91
C VAL A 164 4.91 -7.85 5.22
N CYS A 165 5.09 -7.95 3.91
CA CYS A 165 4.71 -9.17 3.19
C CYS A 165 5.69 -10.28 3.57
N LYS A 166 5.19 -11.33 4.23
CA LYS A 166 5.98 -12.54 4.48
C LYS A 166 6.14 -13.29 3.16
N GLU A 167 7.30 -13.14 2.53
CA GLU A 167 7.60 -13.86 1.30
C GLU A 167 7.63 -15.38 1.54
N ARG A 168 7.09 -16.15 0.60
CA ARG A 168 7.26 -17.60 0.59
C ARG A 168 8.69 -17.94 0.18
N ILE A 169 9.36 -18.73 1.01
CA ILE A 169 10.66 -19.31 0.65
C ILE A 169 10.45 -20.43 -0.37
N LEU A 170 11.28 -20.46 -1.40
CA LEU A 170 11.38 -21.62 -2.27
C LEU A 170 12.12 -22.70 -1.48
N GLY A 171 11.35 -23.51 -0.76
CA GLY A 171 11.87 -24.55 0.13
C GLY A 171 12.25 -25.83 -0.63
N SER A 172 12.17 -26.97 0.08
CA SER A 172 12.37 -28.29 -0.51
C SER A 172 11.30 -28.62 -1.56
N VAL A 173 11.57 -29.65 -2.37
CA VAL A 173 10.62 -30.19 -3.36
C VAL A 173 9.26 -30.50 -2.73
N SER A 174 9.25 -31.13 -1.55
CA SER A 174 8.04 -31.46 -0.79
C SER A 174 7.19 -30.21 -0.48
N ASN A 175 7.83 -29.13 -0.02
CA ASN A 175 7.13 -27.87 0.29
C ASN A 175 6.52 -27.23 -0.96
N PHE A 176 7.23 -27.25 -2.10
CA PHE A 176 6.68 -26.73 -3.35
C PHE A 176 5.44 -27.53 -3.80
N CYS A 177 5.51 -28.84 -3.65
CA CYS A 177 4.48 -29.78 -4.07
C CYS A 177 3.20 -29.71 -3.21
N GLN A 178 3.35 -29.57 -1.89
CA GLN A 178 2.23 -29.40 -0.96
C GLN A 178 1.34 -28.20 -1.30
N MET A 179 1.92 -27.16 -1.90
CA MET A 179 1.19 -25.92 -2.23
C MET A 179 0.25 -26.07 -3.43
N LYS A 180 0.36 -27.14 -4.22
CA LYS A 180 -0.54 -27.47 -5.34
C LYS A 180 -0.84 -26.26 -6.25
N TYR A 181 0.20 -25.52 -6.66
CA TYR A 181 0.03 -24.37 -7.55
C TYR A 181 -0.68 -24.77 -8.85
N ALA A 182 -1.71 -24.01 -9.24
CA ALA A 182 -2.44 -24.23 -10.49
C ALA A 182 -1.58 -23.84 -11.70
N TYR A 183 -0.84 -22.74 -11.60
CA TYR A 183 0.05 -22.27 -12.65
C TYR A 183 1.43 -21.90 -12.12
N VAL A 184 2.42 -21.90 -13.02
CA VAL A 184 3.80 -21.46 -12.78
C VAL A 184 4.33 -20.74 -14.02
N LEU A 185 4.80 -19.50 -13.87
CA LEU A 185 5.17 -18.61 -14.96
C LEU A 185 6.50 -17.89 -14.71
N ARG A 186 7.21 -17.56 -15.79
CA ARG A 186 8.15 -16.44 -15.84
C ARG A 186 7.44 -15.26 -16.49
N ALA A 187 7.27 -14.17 -15.77
CA ALA A 187 6.62 -12.98 -16.30
C ALA A 187 7.36 -11.70 -15.88
N LYS A 188 7.39 -10.70 -16.77
CA LYS A 188 7.88 -9.36 -16.45
C LYS A 188 6.70 -8.48 -16.08
N VAL A 189 6.76 -7.85 -14.92
CA VAL A 189 5.72 -6.88 -14.52
C VAL A 189 5.88 -5.63 -15.37
N LEU A 190 4.82 -5.24 -16.07
CA LEU A 190 4.78 -4.04 -16.90
C LEU A 190 4.27 -2.86 -16.08
N SER A 191 3.17 -3.06 -15.37
CA SER A 191 2.55 -2.04 -14.53
C SER A 191 1.71 -2.68 -13.44
N ALA A 192 1.48 -1.93 -12.36
CA ALA A 192 0.60 -2.29 -11.27
C ALA A 192 -0.33 -1.10 -11.03
N HIS A 193 -1.64 -1.34 -11.05
CA HIS A 193 -2.66 -0.32 -10.88
C HIS A 193 -3.51 -0.65 -9.66
N ASP A 194 -3.77 0.38 -8.88
CA ASP A 194 -4.83 0.36 -7.88
C ASP A 194 -6.13 0.84 -8.56
N LYS A 195 -7.16 0.00 -8.59
CA LYS A 195 -8.47 0.32 -9.19
C LYS A 195 -9.54 0.72 -8.16
N GLY A 196 -9.18 1.00 -6.91
CA GLY A 196 -10.14 1.37 -5.87
C GLY A 196 -10.92 0.20 -5.24
N THR A 197 -11.28 -0.81 -6.04
CA THR A 197 -11.99 -2.02 -5.57
C THR A 197 -11.11 -3.27 -5.55
N HIS A 198 -10.09 -3.30 -6.41
CA HIS A 198 -9.13 -4.39 -6.54
C HIS A 198 -7.81 -3.85 -7.09
N ALA A 199 -6.72 -4.58 -6.83
CA ALA A 199 -5.44 -4.31 -7.49
C ALA A 199 -5.38 -5.11 -8.79
N GLU A 200 -4.74 -4.55 -9.82
CA GLU A 200 -4.51 -5.23 -11.09
C GLU A 200 -3.05 -5.06 -11.51
N VAL A 201 -2.35 -6.19 -11.72
CA VAL A 201 -0.96 -6.20 -12.16
C VAL A 201 -0.88 -6.73 -13.57
N ILE A 202 -0.43 -5.91 -14.50
CA ILE A 202 -0.25 -6.29 -15.91
C ILE A 202 1.14 -6.85 -16.09
N VAL A 203 1.22 -8.08 -16.61
CA VAL A 203 2.49 -8.77 -16.83
C VAL A 203 2.64 -9.24 -18.27
N LYS A 204 3.88 -9.27 -18.76
CA LYS A 204 4.26 -9.93 -20.01
C LYS A 204 4.76 -11.33 -19.72
N ILE A 205 4.02 -12.35 -20.16
CA ILE A 205 4.37 -13.75 -19.95
C ILE A 205 5.51 -14.14 -20.89
N LYS A 206 6.68 -14.43 -20.33
CA LYS A 206 7.87 -14.86 -21.08
C LYS A 206 7.97 -16.38 -21.20
N LYS A 207 7.58 -17.12 -20.16
CA LYS A 207 7.59 -18.60 -20.16
C LYS A 207 6.45 -19.13 -19.31
N VAL A 208 5.79 -20.17 -19.81
CA VAL A 208 4.81 -20.97 -19.06
C VAL A 208 5.49 -22.27 -18.65
N LEU A 209 5.60 -22.52 -17.35
CA LEU A 209 6.20 -23.75 -16.78
C LEU A 209 5.11 -24.76 -16.39
N LYS A 210 3.98 -24.27 -15.89
CA LYS A 210 2.77 -25.05 -15.60
C LYS A 210 1.55 -24.21 -15.90
N SER A 211 0.52 -24.82 -16.49
CA SER A 211 -0.80 -24.23 -16.71
C SER A 211 -1.85 -25.16 -16.11
N GLY A 212 -2.87 -24.58 -15.47
CA GLY A 212 -4.01 -25.32 -14.94
C GLY A 212 -5.15 -25.42 -15.96
N LYS A 213 -6.37 -25.23 -15.47
CA LYS A 213 -7.61 -25.12 -16.26
C LYS A 213 -7.68 -23.81 -17.04
N VAL A 214 -7.10 -22.73 -16.51
CA VAL A 214 -6.99 -21.46 -17.24
C VAL A 214 -5.92 -21.61 -18.32
N LYS A 215 -6.30 -21.37 -19.58
CA LYS A 215 -5.34 -21.39 -20.70
C LYS A 215 -4.44 -20.16 -20.65
N ILE A 216 -3.13 -20.39 -20.52
CA ILE A 216 -2.14 -19.33 -20.43
C ILE A 216 -1.24 -19.32 -21.67
N THR A 217 -1.22 -18.19 -22.38
CA THR A 217 -0.42 -17.95 -23.58
C THR A 217 0.73 -16.98 -23.31
N ARG A 218 1.74 -16.94 -24.20
CA ARG A 218 2.86 -15.98 -24.11
C ARG A 218 2.45 -14.59 -24.63
N ASN A 219 1.57 -13.93 -23.90
CA ASN A 219 1.10 -12.57 -24.19
C ASN A 219 1.06 -11.73 -22.91
N ASN A 220 0.57 -10.49 -23.05
CA ASN A 220 0.27 -9.66 -21.89
C ASN A 220 -0.99 -10.20 -21.20
N ARG A 221 -0.95 -10.28 -19.87
CA ARG A 221 -2.04 -10.83 -19.06
C ARG A 221 -2.12 -10.08 -17.74
N SER A 222 -3.34 -9.91 -17.23
CA SER A 222 -3.56 -9.39 -15.88
C SER A 222 -3.47 -10.50 -14.84
N ILE A 223 -2.78 -10.19 -13.74
CA ILE A 223 -2.72 -10.96 -12.52
C ILE A 223 -3.44 -10.17 -11.44
N TYR A 224 -4.28 -10.85 -10.66
CA TYR A 224 -5.16 -10.25 -9.67
C TYR A 224 -4.70 -10.63 -8.27
N PRO A 225 -4.17 -9.67 -7.50
CA PRO A 225 -3.89 -9.91 -6.11
C PRO A 225 -5.19 -10.04 -5.30
N ASP A 226 -5.37 -11.17 -4.62
CA ASP A 226 -6.59 -11.54 -3.89
C ASP A 226 -6.78 -10.71 -2.61
N SER A 227 -5.66 -10.25 -2.03
CA SER A 227 -5.62 -9.54 -0.76
C SER A 227 -5.65 -8.03 -0.98
N TRP A 228 -6.81 -7.48 -1.34
CA TRP A 228 -7.10 -6.09 -0.96
C TRP A 228 -7.53 -6.11 0.50
N THR A 229 -6.63 -5.73 1.40
CA THR A 229 -6.98 -5.56 2.81
C THR A 229 -7.63 -4.19 3.03
N ASN A 230 -8.45 -4.01 4.07
CA ASN A 230 -8.93 -2.69 4.53
C ASN A 230 -7.79 -1.69 4.90
N ARG A 231 -6.52 -2.06 4.65
CA ARG A 231 -5.29 -1.30 4.88
C ARG A 231 -4.57 -0.90 3.58
N GLY A 232 -5.13 -1.21 2.41
CA GLY A 232 -4.54 -0.84 1.10
C GLY A 232 -3.22 -1.57 0.78
N CYS A 233 -2.97 -2.73 1.40
CA CYS A 233 -1.75 -3.49 1.16
C CYS A 233 -2.00 -4.73 0.35
N THR A 234 -1.26 -4.83 -0.75
CA THR A 234 -1.27 -5.95 -1.69
C THR A 234 -0.02 -6.81 -1.50
N CYS A 235 -0.20 -8.05 -1.03
CA CYS A 235 0.89 -9.01 -0.90
C CYS A 235 0.65 -10.24 -1.79
N PRO A 236 1.69 -10.80 -2.42
CA PRO A 236 3.09 -10.33 -2.51
C PRO A 236 3.30 -9.07 -3.36
N ILE A 237 4.38 -8.34 -3.10
CA ILE A 237 4.76 -7.12 -3.81
C ILE A 237 5.34 -7.47 -5.19
N LEU A 238 4.77 -6.87 -6.24
CA LEU A 238 5.17 -7.05 -7.64
C LEU A 238 5.59 -5.70 -8.21
N ASN A 239 6.90 -5.45 -8.27
CA ASN A 239 7.42 -4.17 -8.75
C ASN A 239 7.50 -4.15 -10.29
N PRO A 240 7.03 -3.07 -10.95
CA PRO A 240 7.19 -2.88 -12.39
C PRO A 240 8.65 -2.96 -12.84
N GLY A 241 8.87 -3.48 -14.05
CA GLY A 241 10.19 -3.60 -14.66
C GLY A 241 10.97 -4.86 -14.27
N ILE A 242 10.55 -5.59 -13.23
CA ILE A 242 11.24 -6.78 -12.74
C ILE A 242 10.64 -8.05 -13.37
N ASP A 243 11.51 -9.00 -13.71
CA ASP A 243 11.15 -10.37 -14.08
C ASP A 243 10.95 -11.22 -12.82
N TYR A 244 9.83 -11.93 -12.73
CA TYR A 244 9.49 -12.79 -11.62
C TYR A 244 9.22 -14.24 -12.05
N LEU A 245 9.58 -15.16 -11.16
CA LEU A 245 8.98 -16.48 -11.07
C LEU A 245 7.71 -16.35 -10.23
N ILE A 246 6.55 -16.67 -10.82
CA ILE A 246 5.24 -16.55 -10.19
C ILE A 246 4.56 -17.92 -10.21
N ALA A 247 4.17 -18.44 -9.06
CA ALA A 247 3.31 -19.61 -8.95
C ALA A 247 2.14 -19.32 -8.01
N GLY A 248 0.93 -19.64 -8.44
CA GLY A 248 -0.28 -19.23 -7.76
C GLY A 248 -1.48 -20.12 -8.04
N GLN A 249 -2.64 -19.65 -7.59
CA GLN A 249 -3.95 -20.28 -7.78
C GLN A 249 -4.71 -19.56 -8.89
N GLU A 250 -5.66 -20.22 -9.52
CA GLU A 250 -6.48 -19.64 -10.58
C GLU A 250 -7.95 -19.71 -10.22
N ASP A 251 -8.73 -18.75 -10.72
CA ASP A 251 -10.19 -18.87 -10.76
C ASP A 251 -10.61 -19.24 -12.18
N ALA A 252 -10.93 -20.51 -12.37
CA ALA A 252 -11.36 -21.06 -13.66
C ALA A 252 -12.72 -20.48 -14.12
N ARG A 253 -13.57 -20.04 -13.19
CA ARG A 253 -14.90 -19.48 -13.53
C ARG A 253 -14.77 -18.09 -14.15
N THR A 254 -13.85 -17.27 -13.63
CA THR A 254 -13.64 -15.89 -14.11
C THR A 254 -12.42 -15.76 -15.05
N ASN A 255 -11.73 -16.86 -15.34
CA ASN A 255 -10.53 -16.91 -16.18
C ASN A 255 -9.37 -16.03 -15.63
N ARG A 256 -9.30 -15.89 -14.30
CA ARG A 256 -8.35 -15.02 -13.60
C ARG A 256 -7.19 -15.79 -13.00
N LEU A 257 -5.99 -15.21 -13.11
CA LEU A 257 -4.80 -15.67 -12.40
C LEU A 257 -4.72 -14.92 -11.08
N LEU A 258 -4.79 -15.64 -9.97
CA LEU A 258 -4.79 -15.05 -8.63
C LEU A 258 -3.39 -15.12 -8.03
N VAL A 259 -3.04 -14.08 -7.29
CA VAL A 259 -1.81 -14.02 -6.48
C VAL A 259 -2.18 -13.60 -5.06
N ASN A 260 -1.72 -14.36 -4.07
CA ASN A 260 -2.03 -14.13 -2.66
C ASN A 260 -0.83 -14.52 -1.78
N MET A 261 -0.99 -14.45 -0.46
CA MET A 261 0.09 -14.78 0.49
C MET A 261 0.59 -16.24 0.42
N ASN A 262 -0.18 -17.14 -0.19
CA ASN A 262 0.23 -18.52 -0.44
C ASN A 262 0.92 -18.69 -1.80
N SER A 263 0.92 -17.66 -2.64
CA SER A 263 1.61 -17.68 -3.92
C SER A 263 3.11 -17.51 -3.73
N LEU A 264 3.87 -18.17 -4.58
CA LEU A 264 5.31 -18.03 -4.65
C LEU A 264 5.64 -16.94 -5.67
N VAL A 265 6.24 -15.86 -5.20
CA VAL A 265 6.75 -14.77 -6.04
C VAL A 265 8.20 -14.52 -5.66
N LYS A 266 9.10 -14.70 -6.62
CA LYS A 266 10.53 -14.41 -6.45
C LYS A 266 11.10 -13.75 -7.70
N PRO A 267 12.01 -12.76 -7.58
CA PRO A 267 12.74 -12.25 -8.72
C PRO A 267 13.38 -13.40 -9.50
N TRP A 268 13.26 -13.36 -10.81
CA TRP A 268 13.69 -14.44 -11.68
C TRP A 268 15.21 -14.62 -11.61
N LYS A 269 15.65 -15.83 -11.28
CA LYS A 269 17.03 -16.29 -11.47
C LYS A 269 17.02 -17.61 -12.25
N ALA A 270 18.01 -17.80 -13.11
CA ALA A 270 18.06 -18.97 -13.99
C ALA A 270 18.04 -20.30 -13.20
N HIS A 271 18.74 -20.35 -12.07
CA HIS A 271 18.77 -21.53 -11.20
C HIS A 271 17.39 -21.88 -10.62
N TRP A 272 16.59 -20.87 -10.23
CA TRP A 272 15.23 -21.09 -9.74
C TRP A 272 14.31 -21.62 -10.83
N GLY A 273 14.44 -21.08 -12.04
CA GLY A 273 13.71 -21.56 -13.21
C GLY A 273 14.03 -23.02 -13.54
N LYS A 274 15.31 -23.41 -13.47
CA LYS A 274 15.74 -24.80 -13.68
C LYS A 274 15.21 -25.73 -12.59
N PHE A 275 15.40 -25.35 -11.32
CA PHE A 275 14.93 -26.12 -10.17
C PHE A 275 13.42 -26.40 -10.22
N VAL A 276 12.60 -25.39 -10.47
CA VAL A 276 11.14 -25.58 -10.56
C VAL A 276 10.75 -26.39 -11.78
N ALA A 277 11.41 -26.19 -12.93
CA ALA A 277 11.16 -27.01 -14.11
C ALA A 277 11.50 -28.49 -13.87
N ASP A 278 12.59 -28.78 -13.14
CA ASP A 278 12.97 -30.14 -12.78
C ASP A 278 11.93 -30.78 -11.86
N ILE A 279 11.45 -30.08 -10.82
CA ILE A 279 10.37 -30.57 -9.93
C ILE A 279 9.11 -30.90 -10.73
N LEU A 280 8.70 -29.99 -11.62
CA LEU A 280 7.50 -30.17 -12.44
C LEU A 280 7.63 -31.36 -13.41
N ARG A 281 8.85 -31.69 -13.86
CA ARG A 281 9.12 -32.80 -14.77
C ARG A 281 9.24 -34.14 -14.04
N THR A 282 9.95 -34.20 -12.92
CA THR A 282 10.13 -35.44 -12.14
C THR A 282 8.89 -35.82 -11.33
N GLY A 283 7.94 -34.89 -11.22
CA GLY A 283 6.75 -35.03 -10.42
C GLY A 283 7.00 -34.74 -8.94
N CYS A 284 5.92 -34.43 -8.26
CA CYS A 284 5.85 -34.36 -6.81
C CYS A 284 5.75 -35.77 -6.25
N LYS A 285 6.90 -36.42 -6.01
CA LYS A 285 6.98 -37.70 -5.31
C LYS A 285 6.75 -37.52 -3.80
#